data_AF-A0A2K1PZP0-F1
#
_entry.id   AF-A0A2K1PZP0-F1
#
_cell.length_a   1.000
_cell.length_b   1.000
_cell.length_c   1.000
_cell.angle_alpha   90.00
_cell.angle_beta   90.00
_cell.angle_gamma   90.00
#
_symmetry.space_group_name_H-M   'P 1'
#
loop_
_entity.id
_entity.type
_entity.pdbx_description
1 polymer ?
#
loop_
_entity_poly.entity_id
_entity_poly.type
_entity_poly.pdbx_seq_one_letter_code
_entity_poly.pdbx_strand_id
1 'polypeptide(L)' 'MTTNAPRHAGDRIVQNLGAWRYLQFVLVAVIAGGLLNWLTNLPTLAAWLVGLAIGGGYFVLEKWRGVI' A
#
# COMPACT_ATOMS: atom_id res chain seq x y z
N MET A 1 -28.28 -33.89 5.57
CA MET A 1 -27.50 -33.27 4.49
C MET A 1 -27.48 -31.76 4.73
N THR A 2 -26.44 -31.24 5.40
CA THR A 2 -26.25 -29.81 5.61
C THR A 2 -25.56 -29.23 4.38
N THR A 3 -26.16 -28.20 3.78
CA THR A 3 -25.70 -27.61 2.53
C THR A 3 -24.47 -26.73 2.82
N ASN A 4 -23.32 -27.11 2.28
CA ASN A 4 -22.08 -26.34 2.38
C ASN A 4 -21.95 -25.41 1.17
N ALA A 5 -22.39 -24.15 1.26
CA ALA A 5 -21.94 -23.00 0.45
C ALA A 5 -22.58 -21.70 0.96
N PRO A 6 -21.93 -20.50 0.96
CA PRO A 6 -20.63 -20.12 0.41
C PRO A 6 -19.82 -19.24 1.39
N ARG A 7 -19.17 -19.79 2.43
CA ARG A 7 -18.26 -19.01 3.31
C ARG A 7 -17.10 -18.35 2.52
N HIS A 8 -16.63 -19.02 1.46
CA HIS A 8 -15.52 -18.55 0.62
C HIS A 8 -15.77 -17.26 -0.19
N ALA A 9 -17.03 -16.81 -0.36
CA ALA A 9 -17.30 -15.53 -1.03
C ALA A 9 -17.07 -14.35 -0.08
N GLY A 10 -17.55 -14.45 1.17
CA GLY A 10 -17.33 -13.44 2.20
C GLY A 10 -15.86 -13.33 2.61
N ASP A 11 -15.17 -14.46 2.75
CA ASP A 11 -13.76 -14.50 3.14
C ASP A 11 -12.85 -13.79 2.13
N ARG A 12 -13.15 -13.89 0.83
CA ARG A 12 -12.41 -13.19 -0.24
C ARG A 12 -12.63 -11.68 -0.22
N ILE A 13 -13.84 -11.22 0.11
CA ILE A 13 -14.13 -9.79 0.24
C ILE A 13 -13.35 -9.23 1.44
N VAL A 14 -13.38 -9.92 2.58
CA VAL A 14 -12.62 -9.50 3.78
C VAL A 14 -11.10 -9.58 3.56
N GLN A 15 -10.59 -10.61 2.88
CA GLN A 15 -9.18 -10.67 2.45
C GLN A 15 -8.80 -9.50 1.52
N ASN A 16 -9.68 -9.15 0.58
CA ASN A 16 -9.45 -8.02 -0.33
C ASN A 16 -9.48 -6.67 0.41
N LEU A 17 -10.35 -6.50 1.43
CA LEU A 17 -10.31 -5.33 2.31
C LEU A 17 -8.99 -5.27 3.11
N GLY A 18 -8.45 -6.42 3.53
CA GLY A 18 -7.14 -6.50 4.16
C GLY A 18 -5.99 -6.09 3.23
N ALA A 19 -6.02 -6.53 1.97
CA ALA A 19 -5.03 -6.18 0.95
C ALA A 19 -5.06 -4.69 0.60
N TRP A 20 -6.25 -4.06 0.60
CA TRP A 20 -6.40 -2.63 0.36
C TRP A 20 -5.61 -1.78 1.35
N ARG A 21 -5.54 -2.22 2.61
CA ARG A 21 -4.78 -1.54 3.67
C ARG A 21 -3.27 -1.56 3.45
N TYR A 22 -2.74 -2.48 2.63
CA TYR A 22 -1.32 -2.48 2.24
C TYR A 22 -1.10 -1.76 0.90
N LEU A 23 -2.11 -1.73 0.03
CA LEU A 23 -2.03 -1.06 -1.26
C LEU A 23 -1.83 0.45 -1.12
N GLN A 24 -2.40 1.06 -0.08
CA GLN A 24 -2.24 2.49 0.20
C GLN A 24 -0.76 2.93 0.31
N PHE A 25 0.14 2.10 0.86
CA PHE A 25 1.57 2.45 0.96
C PHE A 25 2.25 2.49 -0.39
N VAL A 26 1.90 1.52 -1.25
CA VAL A 26 2.41 1.44 -2.62
C VAL A 26 1.92 2.65 -3.40
N LEU A 27 0.66 3.02 -3.26
CA LEU A 27 0.10 4.22 -3.90
C LEU A 27 0.79 5.50 -3.42
N VAL A 28 0.99 5.66 -2.10
CA VAL A 28 1.74 6.81 -1.54
C VAL A 28 3.16 6.86 -2.10
N ALA A 29 3.87 5.74 -2.14
CA ALA A 29 5.23 5.68 -2.66
C ALA A 29 5.29 6.07 -4.15
N VAL A 30 4.36 5.55 -4.95
CA VAL A 30 4.31 5.80 -6.39
C VAL A 30 3.92 7.24 -6.70
N ILE A 31 2.92 7.78 -6.00
CA ILE A 31 2.49 9.17 -6.16
C ILE A 31 3.63 10.11 -5.74
N ALA A 32 4.24 9.88 -4.58
CA ALA A 32 5.34 10.72 -4.10
C ALA A 32 6.56 10.66 -5.03
N GLY A 33 6.97 9.46 -5.46
CA GLY A 33 8.09 9.28 -6.38
C GLY A 33 7.84 9.89 -7.76
N GLY A 34 6.65 9.66 -8.31
CA GLY A 34 6.23 10.25 -9.59
C GLY A 34 6.14 11.78 -9.52
N LEU A 35 5.59 12.32 -8.43
CA LEU A 35 5.49 13.77 -8.21
C LEU A 35 6.87 14.40 -8.06
N LEU A 36 7.79 13.78 -7.32
CA LEU A 36 9.17 14.25 -7.20
C LEU A 36 9.91 14.21 -8.54
N ASN A 37 9.75 13.14 -9.30
CA ASN A 37 10.34 13.02 -10.64
C ASN A 37 9.78 14.06 -11.62
N TRP A 38 8.53 14.50 -11.42
CA TRP A 38 7.90 15.51 -12.28
C TRP A 38 8.24 16.95 -11.87
N LEU A 39 8.28 17.23 -10.56
CA LEU A 39 8.49 18.59 -10.04
C LEU A 39 9.96 18.97 -9.89
N THR A 40 10.88 18.01 -9.89
CA THR A 40 12.30 18.25 -9.64
C THR A 40 13.17 17.74 -10.78
N ASN A 41 14.36 18.31 -10.91
CA ASN A 41 15.41 17.80 -11.80
C ASN A 41 16.24 16.67 -11.14
N LEU A 42 15.69 15.98 -10.13
CA LEU A 42 16.38 14.85 -9.52
C LEU A 42 16.55 13.72 -10.54
N PRO A 43 17.65 12.95 -10.46
CA PRO A 43 17.75 11.71 -11.21
C PRO A 43 16.53 10.84 -10.92
N THR A 44 15.91 10.29 -11.96
CA THR A 44 14.69 9.48 -11.83
C THR A 44 14.82 8.41 -10.75
N LEU A 45 15.97 7.73 -10.68
CA LEU A 45 16.25 6.75 -9.63
C LEU A 45 16.17 7.35 -8.21
N ALA A 46 16.72 8.54 -8.00
CA ALA A 46 16.68 9.22 -6.70
C ALA A 46 15.24 9.60 -6.31
N ALA A 47 14.44 10.10 -7.26
CA ALA A 47 13.04 10.43 -7.00
C ALA A 47 12.22 9.21 -6.56
N TRP A 48 12.42 8.05 -7.21
CA TRP A 48 11.76 6.80 -6.82
C TRP A 48 12.26 6.25 -5.48
N LEU A 49 13.55 6.38 -5.17
CA LEU A 49 14.08 6.00 -3.86
C LEU A 49 13.46 6.83 -2.73
N VAL A 50 13.25 8.13 -2.95
CA VAL A 50 12.55 8.99 -1.99
C VAL A 50 11.08 8.59 -1.86
N GLY A 51 10.39 8.31 -2.97
CA GLY A 51 9.02 7.78 -2.93
C GLY A 51 8.90 6.49 -2.12
N LEU A 52 9.82 5.53 -2.33
CA LEU A 52 9.88 4.29 -1.54
C LEU A 52 10.18 4.55 -0.07
N ALA A 53 11.07 5.49 0.26
CA ALA A 53 11.35 5.87 1.64
C ALA A 53 10.13 6.48 2.33
N ILE A 54 9.35 7.31 1.62
CA ILE A 54 8.11 7.90 2.14
C ILE A 54 7.06 6.81 2.39
N GLY A 55 6.77 5.96 1.39
CA GLY A 55 5.77 4.91 1.54
C GLY A 55 6.17 3.85 2.58
N GLY A 56 7.46 3.47 2.61
CA GLY A 56 8.01 2.57 3.61
C GLY A 56 8.01 3.17 5.02
N GLY A 57 8.36 4.45 5.16
CA GLY A 57 8.29 5.16 6.44
C GLY A 57 6.87 5.26 6.96
N TYR A 58 5.91 5.52 6.07
CA TYR A 58 4.49 5.54 6.40
C TYR A 58 3.98 4.17 6.87
N PHE A 59 4.40 3.09 6.18
CA PHE A 59 4.11 1.72 6.60
C PHE A 59 4.66 1.40 8.00
N VAL A 60 5.92 1.75 8.27
CA VAL A 60 6.54 1.54 9.59
C VAL A 60 5.79 2.33 10.66
N LEU A 61 5.42 3.57 10.40
CA LEU A 61 4.61 4.39 11.33
C LEU A 61 3.26 3.74 11.64
N GLU A 62 2.52 3.27 10.63
CA GLU A 62 1.23 2.61 10.85
C GLU A 62 1.38 1.30 11.62
N LYS A 63 2.44 0.53 11.35
CA LYS A 63 2.77 -0.68 12.11
C LYS A 63 3.08 -0.37 13.58
N TRP A 64 3.83 0.70 13.85
CA TRP A 64 4.12 1.14 15.22
C TRP A 64 2.89 1.62 15.98
N ARG A 65 1.91 2.21 15.27
CA ARG A 65 0.64 2.66 15.84
C ARG A 65 -0.36 1.52 16.07
N GLY A 66 -0.04 0.29 15.68
CA GLY A 66 -0.95 -0.85 15.76
C GLY A 66 -2.17 -0.74 14.82
N VAL A 67 -2.10 0.16 13.83
CA VAL A 67 -3.13 0.27 12.77
C VAL A 67 -2.98 -0.91 11.81
N ILE A 68 -1.73 -1.35 11.59
CA ILE A 68 -1.38 -2.49 10.75
C ILE A 68 -0.86 -3.68 11.52
#